data_AF-A0A7S4AXR7-F1
#
_entry.id   AF-A0A7S4AXR7-F1
#
_cell.length_a   1.000
_cell.length_b   1.000
_cell.length_c   1.000
_cell.angle_alpha   90.00
_cell.angle_beta   90.00
_cell.angle_gamma   90.00
#
_symmetry.space_group_name_H-M   'P 1'
#
loop_
_entity.id
_entity.type
_entity.pdbx_description
1 polymer ?
#
loop_
_entity_poly.entity_id
_entity_poly.type
_entity_poly.pdbx_seq_one_letter_code
_entity_poly.pdbx_strand_id
1 'polypeptide(L)'
;MCLNYLIAALQVLFVFTSFTVEREYCQAPLDPSSSTPFVKETYDFGIRYNPLFHSRPEWLVKATCIHAYGFWVLYSLVFYLAVTDGWALSTTPAWLRRVLLPTLLGCKVNAILFYHYMEFTSDLPPPNLLAYFGSEGSYLVSIGLVFYKLALSAASSSSDATKDGKKD
;
A
#
# COMPACT_ATOMS: atom_id res chain seq x y z
N MET A 1 7.63 1.27 -19.22
CA MET A 1 6.51 0.31 -19.34
C MET A 1 6.53 -0.76 -18.24
N CYS A 2 7.63 -1.50 -18.03
CA CYS A 2 7.74 -2.57 -17.00
C CYS A 2 7.34 -2.12 -15.57
N LEU A 3 7.80 -0.95 -15.12
CA LEU A 3 7.51 -0.42 -13.78
C LEU A 3 6.02 -0.12 -13.54
N ASN A 4 5.29 0.37 -14.56
CA ASN A 4 3.86 0.67 -14.42
C ASN A 4 3.05 -0.61 -14.20
N TYR A 5 3.40 -1.69 -14.92
CA TYR A 5 2.73 -2.98 -14.74
C TYR A 5 2.95 -3.55 -13.34
N LEU A 6 4.16 -3.41 -12.79
CA LEU A 6 4.45 -3.84 -11.43
C LEU A 6 3.63 -3.04 -10.40
N ILE A 7 3.61 -1.70 -10.52
CA ILE A 7 2.79 -0.85 -9.64
C ILE A 7 1.32 -1.24 -9.72
N ALA A 8 0.80 -1.41 -10.95
CA ALA A 8 -0.59 -1.79 -11.18
C ALA A 8 -0.93 -3.16 -10.57
N ALA A 9 -0.07 -4.16 -10.77
CA ALA A 9 -0.27 -5.49 -10.20
C ALA A 9 -0.30 -5.47 -8.67
N LEU A 10 0.58 -4.70 -8.03
CA LEU A 10 0.57 -4.51 -6.58
C LEU A 10 -0.71 -3.83 -6.10
N GLN A 11 -1.22 -2.82 -6.83
CA GLN A 11 -2.48 -2.18 -6.45
C GLN A 11 -3.67 -3.14 -6.55
N VAL A 12 -3.71 -4.01 -7.58
CA VAL A 12 -4.73 -5.05 -7.70
C VAL A 12 -4.70 -5.99 -6.50
N LEU A 13 -3.51 -6.43 -6.08
CA LEU A 13 -3.33 -7.25 -4.89
C LEU A 13 -3.90 -6.55 -3.65
N PHE A 14 -3.58 -5.27 -3.42
CA PHE A 14 -4.03 -4.56 -2.22
C PHE A 14 -5.53 -4.26 -2.22
N VAL A 15 -6.10 -3.94 -3.39
CA VAL A 15 -7.56 -3.82 -3.54
C VAL A 15 -8.21 -5.16 -3.21
N PHE A 16 -7.67 -6.26 -3.74
CA PHE A 16 -8.20 -7.60 -3.49
C PHE A 16 -8.15 -7.96 -2.00
N THR A 17 -7.02 -7.73 -1.32
CA THR A 17 -6.90 -8.00 0.13
C THR A 17 -7.82 -7.12 0.97
N SER A 18 -8.00 -5.86 0.58
CA SER A 18 -8.92 -4.92 1.23
C SER A 18 -10.38 -5.41 1.18
N PHE A 19 -10.79 -6.00 0.06
CA PHE A 19 -12.16 -6.48 -0.13
C PHE A 19 -12.41 -7.91 0.38
N THR A 20 -11.35 -8.68 0.63
CA THR A 20 -11.42 -10.07 1.11
C THR A 20 -10.98 -10.17 2.56
N VAL A 21 -9.72 -10.52 2.79
CA VAL A 21 -9.12 -10.84 4.09
C VAL A 21 -9.37 -9.76 5.13
N GLU A 22 -9.11 -8.50 4.80
CA GLU A 22 -9.17 -7.42 5.79
C GLU A 22 -10.60 -7.03 6.16
N ARG A 23 -11.53 -7.16 5.20
CA ARG A 23 -12.94 -6.91 5.46
C ARG A 23 -13.53 -7.95 6.40
N GLU A 24 -13.09 -9.21 6.29
CA GLU A 24 -13.46 -10.25 7.23
C GLU A 24 -12.80 -10.03 8.60
N TYR A 25 -11.50 -9.70 8.62
CA TYR A 25 -10.74 -9.39 9.83
C TYR A 25 -11.38 -8.27 10.68
N CYS A 26 -12.02 -7.30 10.02
CA CYS A 26 -12.75 -6.21 10.65
C CYS A 26 -13.98 -6.63 11.44
N GLN A 27 -14.67 -7.66 10.97
CA GLN A 27 -15.95 -8.06 11.53
C GLN A 27 -15.74 -9.05 12.67
N ALA A 28 -14.81 -9.97 12.51
CA ALA A 28 -14.57 -11.05 13.44
C ALA A 28 -13.11 -11.53 13.34
N PRO A 29 -12.64 -12.39 14.27
CA PRO A 29 -11.44 -13.18 14.01
C PRO A 29 -11.58 -13.93 12.69
N LEU A 30 -10.48 -14.05 11.94
CA LEU A 30 -10.49 -14.80 10.68
C LEU A 30 -10.88 -16.26 10.95
N ASP A 31 -11.84 -16.77 10.19
CA ASP A 31 -12.29 -18.15 10.29
C ASP A 31 -11.58 -19.00 9.23
N PRO A 32 -10.80 -20.03 9.60
CA PRO A 32 -10.13 -20.89 8.62
C PRO A 32 -11.10 -21.70 7.75
N SER A 33 -12.38 -21.77 8.11
CA SER A 33 -13.45 -22.38 7.31
C SER A 33 -14.14 -21.40 6.34
N SER A 34 -13.77 -20.12 6.36
CA SER A 34 -14.29 -19.11 5.45
C SER A 34 -14.04 -19.49 3.99
N SER A 35 -15.06 -19.28 3.15
CA SER A 35 -14.96 -19.45 1.69
C SER A 35 -14.34 -18.23 1.00
N THR A 36 -14.07 -17.15 1.74
CA THR A 36 -13.42 -15.95 1.22
C THR A 36 -11.98 -16.27 0.82
N PRO A 37 -11.53 -15.88 -0.39
CA PRO A 37 -10.17 -16.17 -0.85
C PRO A 37 -9.08 -15.64 0.10
N PHE A 38 -8.00 -16.41 0.24
CA PHE A 38 -6.82 -16.12 1.06
C PHE A 38 -7.05 -16.01 2.57
N VAL A 39 -8.27 -16.16 3.08
CA VAL A 39 -8.53 -16.07 4.52
C VAL A 39 -7.88 -17.21 5.28
N LYS A 40 -8.05 -18.45 4.80
CA LYS A 40 -7.40 -19.61 5.41
C LYS A 40 -5.88 -19.47 5.40
N GLU A 41 -5.30 -19.10 4.26
CA GLU A 41 -3.86 -18.92 4.11
C GLU A 41 -3.34 -17.80 5.03
N THR A 42 -4.08 -16.70 5.17
CA THR A 42 -3.74 -15.61 6.07
C THR A 42 -3.85 -16.03 7.54
N TYR A 43 -4.87 -16.81 7.88
CA TYR A 43 -5.04 -17.38 9.22
C TYR A 43 -3.85 -18.28 9.59
N ASP A 44 -3.53 -19.24 8.72
CA ASP A 44 -2.44 -20.19 8.91
C ASP A 44 -1.08 -19.47 9.01
N PHE A 45 -0.87 -18.44 8.17
CA PHE A 45 0.31 -17.59 8.23
C PHE A 45 0.37 -16.79 9.53
N GLY A 46 -0.75 -16.19 9.93
CA GLY A 46 -0.87 -15.36 11.13
C GLY A 46 -0.50 -16.11 12.40
N ILE A 47 -1.06 -17.30 12.61
CA ILE A 47 -0.73 -18.14 13.77
C ILE A 47 0.77 -18.45 13.83
N ARG A 48 1.40 -18.69 12.68
CA ARG A 48 2.78 -19.19 12.62
C ARG A 48 3.84 -18.10 12.63
N TYR A 49 3.57 -16.98 11.96
CA TYR A 49 4.59 -15.98 11.65
C TYR A 49 4.18 -14.55 12.04
N ASN A 50 2.91 -14.31 12.38
CA ASN A 50 2.44 -13.00 12.80
C ASN A 50 1.43 -13.10 13.97
N PRO A 51 1.89 -13.51 15.16
CA PRO A 51 1.03 -13.82 16.29
C PRO A 51 0.26 -12.60 16.81
N LEU A 52 0.82 -11.38 16.68
CA LEU A 52 0.14 -10.15 17.09
C LEU A 52 -1.03 -9.80 16.15
N PHE A 53 -0.90 -10.06 14.84
CA PHE A 53 -2.04 -9.99 13.92
C PHE A 53 -3.16 -10.96 14.32
N HIS A 54 -2.80 -12.18 14.75
CA HIS A 54 -3.77 -13.16 15.21
C HIS A 54 -4.41 -12.81 16.57
N SER A 55 -3.69 -12.13 17.47
CA SER A 55 -4.24 -11.72 18.78
C SER A 55 -5.18 -10.51 18.69
N ARG A 56 -5.23 -9.83 17.54
CA ARG A 56 -6.21 -8.78 17.20
C ARG A 56 -6.30 -7.65 18.24
N PRO A 57 -5.19 -6.98 18.59
CA PRO A 57 -5.29 -5.80 19.44
C PRO A 57 -6.17 -4.73 18.77
N GLU A 58 -6.92 -3.97 19.58
CA GLU A 58 -7.97 -3.06 19.09
C GLU A 58 -7.44 -2.04 18.06
N TRP A 59 -6.23 -1.53 18.26
CA TRP A 59 -5.60 -0.57 17.34
C TRP A 59 -5.32 -1.18 15.97
N LEU A 60 -4.95 -2.47 15.91
CA LEU A 60 -4.69 -3.18 14.66
C LEU A 60 -5.98 -3.46 13.92
N VAL A 61 -7.03 -3.87 14.64
CA VAL A 61 -8.39 -4.01 14.07
C VAL A 61 -8.85 -2.68 13.45
N LYS A 62 -8.73 -1.57 14.17
CA LYS A 62 -9.09 -0.24 13.64
C LYS A 62 -8.27 0.13 12.41
N ALA A 63 -6.95 -0.08 12.44
CA ALA A 63 -6.07 0.19 11.31
C ALA A 63 -6.44 -0.63 10.07
N THR A 64 -6.67 -1.94 10.24
CA THR A 64 -7.12 -2.84 9.18
C THR A 64 -8.48 -2.42 8.62
N CYS A 65 -9.39 -1.89 9.44
CA CYS A 65 -10.69 -1.41 8.94
C CYS A 65 -10.62 -0.11 8.17
N ILE A 66 -9.79 0.84 8.62
CA ILE A 66 -9.51 2.02 7.81
C ILE A 66 -8.94 1.59 6.45
N HIS A 67 -8.08 0.58 6.44
CA HIS A 67 -7.52 0.04 5.22
C HIS A 67 -8.59 -0.61 4.32
N ALA A 68 -9.34 -1.58 4.84
CA ALA A 68 -10.38 -2.31 4.12
C ALA A 68 -11.44 -1.40 3.50
N TYR A 69 -11.87 -0.36 4.22
CA TYR A 69 -12.97 0.51 3.78
C TYR A 69 -12.52 1.80 3.07
N GLY A 70 -11.30 2.29 3.34
CA GLY A 70 -10.82 3.56 2.81
C GLY A 70 -9.71 3.45 1.76
N PHE A 71 -8.72 2.58 1.99
CA PHE A 71 -7.49 2.60 1.19
C PHE A 71 -7.64 1.98 -0.21
N TRP A 72 -8.66 1.15 -0.44
CA TRP A 72 -8.96 0.63 -1.79
C TRP A 72 -9.17 1.75 -2.81
N VAL A 73 -9.67 2.93 -2.41
CA VAL A 73 -9.83 4.11 -3.27
C VAL A 73 -8.47 4.64 -3.71
N LEU A 74 -7.52 4.75 -2.77
CA LEU A 74 -6.15 5.17 -3.05
C LEU A 74 -5.45 4.17 -3.98
N TYR A 75 -5.58 2.87 -3.73
CA TYR A 75 -5.00 1.84 -4.59
C TYR A 75 -5.61 1.87 -5.99
N SER A 76 -6.91 2.08 -6.11
CA SER A 76 -7.59 2.22 -7.40
C SER A 76 -7.11 3.45 -8.17
N LEU A 77 -6.88 4.57 -7.48
CA LEU A 77 -6.31 5.78 -8.06
C LEU A 77 -4.88 5.57 -8.57
N VAL A 78 -4.02 4.94 -7.77
CA VAL A 78 -2.64 4.63 -8.15
C VAL A 78 -2.61 3.63 -9.31
N PHE A 79 -3.50 2.63 -9.30
CA PHE A 79 -3.69 1.70 -10.41
C PHE A 79 -4.04 2.43 -11.71
N TYR A 80 -5.04 3.31 -11.66
CA TYR A 80 -5.44 4.11 -12.82
C TYR A 80 -4.26 4.90 -13.39
N LEU A 81 -3.52 5.62 -12.53
CA LEU A 81 -2.34 6.37 -12.97
C LEU A 81 -1.25 5.48 -13.56
N ALA A 82 -1.06 4.27 -13.04
CA ALA A 82 -0.11 3.31 -13.57
C ALA A 82 -0.51 2.83 -14.97
N VAL A 83 -1.78 2.46 -15.16
CA VAL A 83 -2.28 1.90 -16.43
C VAL A 83 -2.34 2.96 -17.53
N THR A 84 -2.74 4.19 -17.21
CA THR A 84 -2.83 5.28 -18.20
C THR A 84 -1.52 6.04 -18.40
N ASP A 85 -0.44 5.63 -17.71
CA ASP A 85 0.80 6.41 -17.58
C ASP A 85 0.54 7.88 -17.18
N GLY A 86 -0.46 8.07 -16.31
CA GLY A 86 -1.01 9.38 -15.92
C GLY A 86 -0.09 10.25 -15.06
N TRP A 87 1.13 9.78 -14.79
CA TRP A 87 2.08 10.41 -13.87
C TRP A 87 2.55 11.81 -14.32
N ALA A 88 2.58 12.07 -15.63
CA ALA A 88 3.02 13.34 -16.21
C ALA A 88 1.98 14.03 -17.11
N LEU A 89 0.79 13.43 -17.29
CA LEU A 89 -0.22 13.99 -18.18
C LEU A 89 -0.71 15.36 -17.69
N SER A 90 -0.89 16.29 -18.63
CA SER A 90 -1.46 17.62 -18.37
C SER A 90 -2.89 17.55 -17.85
N THR A 91 -3.62 16.49 -18.20
CA THR A 91 -4.97 16.20 -17.72
C THR A 91 -5.00 15.73 -16.26
N THR A 92 -3.90 15.20 -15.73
CA THR A 92 -3.79 14.80 -14.33
C THR A 92 -3.51 16.03 -13.47
N PRO A 93 -4.42 16.42 -12.54
CA PRO A 93 -4.26 17.63 -11.75
C PRO A 93 -2.92 17.67 -11.01
N ALA A 94 -2.23 18.81 -11.05
CA ALA A 94 -0.91 18.94 -10.42
C ALA A 94 -0.97 18.72 -8.90
N TRP A 95 -2.04 19.19 -8.24
CA TRP A 95 -2.25 19.02 -6.80
C TRP A 95 -2.39 17.55 -6.39
N LEU A 96 -2.98 16.71 -7.25
CA LEU A 96 -3.12 15.27 -7.03
C LEU A 96 -1.75 14.60 -6.91
N ARG A 97 -0.84 14.94 -7.83
CA ARG A 97 0.50 14.34 -7.94
C ARG A 97 1.51 14.92 -6.96
N ARG A 98 1.40 16.21 -6.64
CA ARG A 98 2.39 16.95 -5.83
C ARG A 98 2.02 17.03 -4.36
N VAL A 99 0.73 16.92 -4.03
CA VAL A 99 0.24 17.09 -2.66
C VAL A 99 -0.48 15.84 -2.21
N LEU A 100 -1.63 15.52 -2.83
CA LEU A 100 -2.53 14.49 -2.31
C LEU A 100 -1.85 13.11 -2.23
N LEU A 101 -1.28 12.62 -3.34
CA LEU A 101 -0.64 11.31 -3.37
C LEU A 101 0.56 11.21 -2.42
N PRO A 102 1.55 12.14 -2.45
CA PRO A 102 2.64 12.13 -1.48
C PRO A 102 2.17 12.14 -0.03
N THR A 103 1.15 12.95 0.31
CA THR A 103 0.60 13.00 1.66
C THR A 103 -0.02 11.68 2.07
N LEU A 104 -0.89 11.09 1.22
CA LEU A 104 -1.54 9.82 1.53
C LEU A 104 -0.54 8.66 1.64
N LEU A 105 0.47 8.62 0.77
CA LEU A 105 1.56 7.64 0.86
C LEU A 105 2.38 7.87 2.12
N GLY A 106 2.68 9.12 2.49
CA GLY A 106 3.37 9.45 3.74
C GLY A 106 2.59 9.00 4.97
N CYS A 107 1.28 9.21 5.00
CA CYS A 107 0.41 8.68 6.05
C CYS A 107 0.47 7.15 6.12
N LYS A 108 0.46 6.46 4.97
CA LYS A 108 0.58 4.99 4.92
C LYS A 108 1.94 4.51 5.44
N VAL A 109 3.04 5.17 5.06
CA VAL A 109 4.38 4.87 5.58
C VAL A 109 4.39 5.03 7.09
N ASN A 110 3.86 6.13 7.62
CA ASN A 110 3.79 6.35 9.06
C ASN A 110 2.99 5.25 9.77
N ALA A 111 1.87 4.81 9.20
CA ALA A 111 1.07 3.72 9.75
C ALA A 111 1.83 2.38 9.74
N ILE A 112 2.56 2.06 8.66
CA ILE A 112 3.39 0.85 8.57
C ILE A 112 4.53 0.90 9.58
N LEU A 113 5.21 2.05 9.72
CA LEU A 113 6.29 2.21 10.71
C LEU A 113 5.77 2.10 12.14
N PHE A 114 4.59 2.65 12.42
CA PHE A 114 3.92 2.49 13.71
C PHE A 114 3.59 1.03 13.97
N TYR A 115 3.02 0.32 12.99
CA TYR A 115 2.75 -1.12 13.09
C TYR A 115 4.04 -1.91 13.36
N HIS A 116 5.10 -1.69 12.58
CA HIS A 116 6.40 -2.32 12.83
C HIS A 116 6.93 -2.04 14.25
N TYR A 117 6.84 -0.80 14.71
CA TYR A 117 7.25 -0.43 16.06
C TYR A 117 6.47 -1.22 17.11
N MET A 118 5.14 -1.28 17.00
CA MET A 118 4.29 -2.04 17.91
C MET A 118 4.61 -3.54 17.86
N GLU A 119 4.81 -4.12 16.68
CA GLU A 119 5.15 -5.53 16.52
C GLU A 119 6.46 -5.90 17.23
N PHE A 120 7.51 -5.10 17.01
CA PHE A 120 8.84 -5.37 17.59
C PHE A 120 8.99 -4.97 19.05
N THR A 121 8.07 -4.17 19.59
CA THR A 121 8.04 -3.81 21.02
C THR A 121 6.99 -4.56 21.83
N SER A 122 6.16 -5.39 21.16
CA SER A 122 5.17 -6.24 21.82
C SER A 122 5.82 -7.44 22.51
N ASP A 123 5.05 -8.08 23.40
CA ASP A 123 5.40 -9.36 24.02
C ASP A 123 5.35 -10.54 23.03
N LEU A 124 4.89 -10.31 21.78
CA LEU A 124 4.70 -11.31 20.73
C LEU A 124 5.42 -10.89 19.43
N PRO A 125 6.75 -10.71 19.44
CA PRO A 125 7.47 -10.29 18.25
C PRO A 125 7.44 -11.36 17.15
N PRO A 126 7.60 -10.98 15.87
CA PRO A 126 7.59 -11.94 14.77
C PRO A 126 8.70 -13.00 14.91
N PRO A 127 8.35 -14.31 14.91
CA PRO A 127 9.35 -15.37 15.10
C PRO A 127 10.24 -15.58 13.86
N ASN A 128 9.87 -15.03 12.70
CA ASN A 128 10.63 -15.14 11.46
C ASN A 128 10.54 -13.83 10.66
N LEU A 129 11.67 -13.12 10.55
CA LEU A 129 11.74 -11.83 9.86
C LEU A 129 11.49 -11.94 8.35
N LEU A 130 11.96 -13.02 7.70
CA LEU A 130 11.77 -13.19 6.26
C LEU A 130 10.30 -13.36 5.92
N ALA A 131 9.58 -14.18 6.69
CA ALA A 131 8.14 -14.35 6.54
C ALA A 131 7.41 -13.03 6.80
N TYR A 132 7.73 -12.36 7.91
CA TYR A 132 7.13 -11.07 8.29
C TYR A 132 7.29 -9.99 7.22
N PHE A 133 8.51 -9.76 6.74
CA PHE A 133 8.75 -8.80 5.66
C PHE A 133 8.24 -9.31 4.30
N GLY A 134 8.03 -10.61 4.13
CA GLY A 134 7.39 -11.18 2.94
C GLY A 134 5.95 -10.71 2.77
N SER A 135 5.17 -10.61 3.85
CA SER A 135 3.79 -10.08 3.80
C SER A 135 3.76 -8.55 3.72
N GLU A 136 4.47 -7.88 4.63
CA GLU A 136 4.40 -6.41 4.77
C GLU A 136 5.26 -5.65 3.75
N GLY A 137 6.35 -6.26 3.28
CA GLY A 137 7.32 -5.62 2.39
C GLY A 137 6.75 -5.25 1.04
N SER A 138 5.70 -5.94 0.59
CA SER A 138 4.99 -5.60 -0.66
C SER A 138 4.43 -4.17 -0.64
N TYR A 139 3.90 -3.71 0.51
CA TYR A 139 3.43 -2.34 0.68
C TYR A 139 4.56 -1.32 0.60
N LEU A 140 5.68 -1.59 1.28
CA LEU A 140 6.86 -0.71 1.26
C LEU A 140 7.46 -0.60 -0.14
N VAL A 141 7.57 -1.74 -0.85
CA VAL A 141 8.01 -1.77 -2.24
C VAL A 141 7.07 -0.94 -3.11
N SER A 142 5.76 -1.17 -3.02
CA SER A 142 4.78 -0.39 -3.79
C SER A 142 4.92 1.12 -3.55
N ILE A 143 5.00 1.54 -2.29
CA ILE A 143 5.16 2.95 -1.92
C ILE A 143 6.44 3.52 -2.54
N GLY A 144 7.56 2.81 -2.42
CA GLY A 144 8.83 3.21 -3.02
C GLY A 144 8.76 3.37 -4.54
N LEU A 145 8.11 2.43 -5.23
CA LEU A 145 7.92 2.50 -6.69
C LEU A 145 7.06 3.69 -7.11
N VAL A 146 6.00 4.01 -6.35
CA VAL A 146 5.15 5.17 -6.62
C VAL A 146 5.91 6.49 -6.39
N PHE A 147 6.65 6.62 -5.28
CA PHE A 147 7.49 7.80 -5.05
C PHE A 147 8.54 7.97 -6.14
N TYR A 148 9.21 6.89 -6.53
CA TYR A 148 10.18 6.91 -7.62
C TYR A 148 9.54 7.39 -8.94
N LYS A 149 8.32 6.93 -9.25
CA LYS A 149 7.58 7.40 -10.42
C LYS A 149 7.22 8.88 -10.36
N LEU A 150 6.71 9.34 -9.23
CA LEU A 150 6.39 10.76 -9.03
C LEU A 150 7.63 11.64 -9.18
N ALA A 151 8.78 11.21 -8.65
CA ALA A 151 10.05 11.93 -8.77
C ALA A 151 10.53 12.01 -10.23
N LEU A 152 10.49 10.90 -10.98
CA LEU A 152 10.87 10.89 -12.40
C LEU A 152 9.98 11.83 -13.24
N SER A 153 8.67 11.81 -13.00
CA SER A 153 7.72 12.69 -13.71
C SER A 153 7.87 14.17 -13.35
N ALA A 154 8.30 14.48 -12.12
CA ALA A 154 8.62 15.84 -11.73
C ALA A 154 9.88 16.35 -12.46
N ALA A 155 10.93 15.53 -12.52
CA ALA A 155 12.18 15.87 -13.21
C ALA A 155 11.96 16.15 -14.70
N SER A 156 11.18 15.32 -15.41
CA SER A 156 10.88 15.54 -16.84
C SER A 156 10.13 16.84 -17.10
N SER A 157 9.20 17.23 -16.20
CA SER A 157 8.45 18.48 -16.36
C SER A 157 9.31 19.75 -16.18
N SER A 158 10.43 19.66 -15.47
CA SER A 158 11.35 20.79 -15.25
C SER A 158 12.31 21.02 -16.43
N SER A 159 12.71 19.96 -17.12
CA SER A 159 13.58 20.05 -18.30
C SER A 159 12.90 20.67 -19.52
N ASP A 160 11.59 20.47 -19.67
CA ASP A 160 10.83 21.05 -20.80
C ASP A 160 10.56 22.55 -20.59
N ALA A 161 10.26 22.97 -19.35
CA ALA A 161 10.07 24.40 -19.01
C ALA A 161 11.33 25.25 -19.24
N THR A 162 12.52 24.66 -19.14
CA THR A 162 13.79 25.37 -19.32
C THR A 162 14.16 25.55 -20.80
N LYS A 163 13.60 24.72 -21.70
CA LYS A 163 13.84 24.82 -23.15
C LYS A 163 12.95 25.88 -23.82
N ASP A 164 11.73 26.08 -23.32
CA ASP A 164 10.83 27.13 -23.84
C ASP A 164 11.17 28.54 -23.33
N GLY A 165 12.01 28.66 -22.30
CA GLY A 165 12.51 29.95 -21.79
C GLY A 165 13.74 30.51 -22.50
N LYS A 166 14.25 29.85 -23.55
CA LYS A 166 15.34 30.34 -24.42
C LYS A 166 14.80 30.64 -25.82
N LYS A 167 13.89 31.61 -25.89
CA LYS A 167 13.75 32.47 -27.07
C LYS A 167 14.07 33.87 -26.57
N ASP A 168 15.21 34.37 -27.04
CA ASP A 168 15.74 35.74 -27.04
C ASP A 168 17.21 35.78 -26.60
#